data_AF-A0A837I911-F1
#
_entry.id   AF-A0A837I911-F1
#
_cell.length_a   1.000
_cell.length_b   1.000
_cell.length_c   1.000
_cell.angle_alpha   90.00
_cell.angle_beta   90.00
_cell.angle_gamma   90.00
#
_symmetry.space_group_name_H-M   'P 1'
#
loop_
_entity.id
_entity.type
_entity.pdbx_description
1 polymer ?
#
loop_
_entity_poly.entity_id
_entity_poly.type
_entity_poly.pdbx_seq_one_letter_code
_entity_poly.pdbx_strand_id
1 'polypeptide(L)'
;MKINFKFNKKILYFLIPLAAIILLLGGFGIYGYFTSKSFVPNIQALQEAGTKLSTAFQSQDLIAAKLQAENLSKLMGELDTKYQKVGWTSFIPFLGAYQKDGQHGINAGKYLIKSVTRAKK
;
A
#
# COMPACT_ATOMS: atom_id res chain seq x y z
N MET A 1 -8.38 -42.81 -16.04
CA MET A 1 -6.91 -42.95 -15.91
C MET A 1 -6.54 -42.90 -14.44
N LYS A 2 -6.18 -44.03 -13.81
CA LYS A 2 -5.77 -44.07 -12.39
C LYS A 2 -4.28 -43.80 -12.31
N ILE A 3 -3.90 -42.61 -11.85
CA ILE A 3 -2.48 -42.26 -11.67
C ILE A 3 -2.02 -42.94 -10.37
N ASN A 4 -1.14 -43.93 -10.50
CA ASN A 4 -0.68 -44.76 -9.39
C ASN A 4 0.72 -44.29 -8.96
N PHE A 5 0.78 -43.27 -8.08
CA PHE A 5 2.05 -42.70 -7.60
C PHE A 5 2.61 -43.54 -6.43
N LYS A 6 3.62 -44.36 -6.70
CA LYS A 6 4.44 -45.01 -5.65
C LYS A 6 5.58 -44.08 -5.24
N PHE A 7 5.33 -43.13 -4.34
CA PHE A 7 6.39 -42.28 -3.80
C PHE A 7 7.21 -42.99 -2.71
N ASN A 8 8.53 -42.91 -2.80
CA ASN A 8 9.42 -43.33 -1.72
C ASN A 8 9.19 -42.43 -0.50
N LYS A 9 8.95 -43.01 0.69
CA LYS A 9 8.70 -42.26 1.94
C LYS A 9 9.79 -41.23 2.25
N LYS A 10 11.05 -41.49 1.84
CA LYS A 10 12.17 -40.53 1.97
C LYS A 10 12.00 -39.31 1.07
N ILE A 11 11.57 -39.50 -0.17
CA ILE A 11 11.31 -38.41 -1.13
C ILE A 11 10.10 -37.59 -0.70
N LEU A 12 9.06 -38.26 -0.18
CA LEU A 12 7.85 -37.59 0.32
C LEU A 12 8.17 -36.67 1.51
N TYR A 13 9.11 -37.06 2.38
CA TYR A 13 9.56 -36.24 3.50
C TYR A 13 10.23 -34.92 3.08
N PHE A 14 10.88 -34.88 1.91
CA PHE A 14 11.43 -33.63 1.34
C PHE A 14 10.43 -32.86 0.48
N LEU A 15 9.53 -33.56 -0.23
CA LEU A 15 8.53 -32.92 -1.09
C LEU A 15 7.45 -32.19 -0.30
N ILE A 16 7.02 -32.72 0.86
CA ILE A 16 6.00 -32.09 1.70
C ILE A 16 6.42 -30.69 2.19
N PRO A 17 7.60 -30.49 2.83
CA PRO A 17 8.02 -29.16 3.26
C PRO A 17 8.31 -28.24 2.07
N LEU A 18 8.83 -28.75 0.96
CA LEU A 18 9.04 -27.97 -0.25
C LEU A 18 7.72 -27.47 -0.84
N ALA A 19 6.71 -28.33 -0.94
CA ALA A 19 5.37 -27.96 -1.38
C ALA A 19 4.72 -26.95 -0.43
N ALA A 20 4.92 -27.10 0.88
CA ALA A 20 4.45 -26.14 1.88
C ALA A 20 5.10 -24.75 1.69
N ILE A 21 6.41 -24.69 1.44
CA ILE A 21 7.12 -23.43 1.14
C ILE A 21 6.58 -22.80 -0.14
N ILE A 22 6.39 -23.58 -1.21
CA ILE A 22 5.85 -23.07 -2.48
C ILE A 22 4.44 -22.54 -2.30
N LEU A 23 3.58 -23.25 -1.56
CA LEU A 23 2.23 -22.78 -1.25
C LEU A 23 2.22 -21.50 -0.42
N LEU A 24 3.13 -21.38 0.56
CA LEU A 24 3.28 -20.16 1.35
C LEU A 24 3.74 -18.99 0.47
N LEU A 25 4.78 -19.18 -0.34
CA LEU A 25 5.28 -18.14 -1.25
C LEU A 25 4.23 -17.72 -2.29
N GLY A 26 3.51 -18.70 -2.87
CA GLY A 26 2.41 -18.44 -3.80
C GLY A 26 1.27 -17.67 -3.14
N GLY A 27 0.88 -18.06 -1.92
CA GLY A 27 -0.13 -17.36 -1.13
C GLY A 27 0.27 -15.92 -0.82
N PHE A 28 1.52 -15.68 -0.42
CA PHE A 28 2.05 -14.34 -0.19
C PHE A 28 2.11 -13.49 -1.47
N GLY A 29 2.52 -14.09 -2.60
CA GLY A 29 2.56 -13.41 -3.90
C GLY A 29 1.17 -12.96 -4.36
N ILE A 30 0.17 -13.85 -4.26
CA ILE A 30 -1.23 -13.54 -4.57
C ILE A 30 -1.74 -12.43 -3.65
N TYR A 31 -1.56 -12.58 -2.34
CA TYR A 31 -1.98 -11.58 -1.36
C TYR A 31 -1.34 -10.21 -1.62
N GLY A 32 -0.03 -10.18 -1.92
CA GLY A 32 0.71 -8.97 -2.26
C GLY A 32 0.17 -8.30 -3.53
N TYR A 33 -0.07 -9.07 -4.60
CA TYR A 33 -0.63 -8.55 -5.85
C TYR A 33 -2.02 -7.93 -5.65
N PHE A 34 -2.94 -8.66 -5.00
CA PHE A 34 -4.29 -8.16 -4.75
C PHE A 34 -4.29 -6.93 -3.85
N THR A 35 -3.42 -6.92 -2.84
CA THR A 35 -3.31 -5.78 -1.93
C THR A 35 -2.76 -4.55 -2.63
N SER A 36 -1.69 -4.69 -3.43
CA SER A 36 -1.15 -3.61 -4.28
C SER A 36 -2.22 -3.03 -5.20
N LYS A 37 -3.02 -3.88 -5.87
CA LYS A 37 -4.11 -3.44 -6.74
C LYS A 37 -5.20 -2.68 -6.00
N SER A 38 -5.44 -3.01 -4.72
CA SER A 38 -6.45 -2.32 -3.89
C SER A 38 -6.10 -0.87 -3.55
N PHE A 39 -4.84 -0.46 -3.71
CA PHE A 39 -4.40 0.92 -3.50
C PHE A 39 -4.61 1.83 -4.70
N VAL A 40 -4.69 1.26 -5.91
CA VAL A 40 -4.85 2.02 -7.16
C VAL A 40 -5.98 3.08 -7.09
N PRO A 41 -7.22 2.75 -6.67
CA PRO A 41 -8.27 3.77 -6.57
C PRO A 41 -7.96 4.87 -5.54
N ASN A 42 -7.31 4.55 -4.42
CA ASN A 42 -6.91 5.54 -3.41
C ASN A 42 -5.83 6.48 -3.94
N ILE A 43 -4.87 5.95 -4.70
CA ILE A 43 -3.80 6.73 -5.33
C ILE A 43 -4.38 7.66 -6.39
N GLN A 44 -5.31 7.17 -7.22
CA GLN A 44 -6.01 7.98 -8.21
C GLN A 44 -6.81 9.11 -7.55
N ALA A 45 -7.57 8.81 -6.49
CA ALA A 45 -8.31 9.81 -5.74
C ALA A 45 -7.39 10.86 -5.09
N LEU A 46 -6.24 10.43 -4.53
CA LEU A 46 -5.22 11.33 -3.99
C LEU A 46 -4.63 12.24 -5.06
N GLN A 47 -4.31 11.70 -6.25
CA GLN A 47 -3.77 12.46 -7.36
C GLN A 47 -4.78 13.49 -7.88
N GLU A 48 -6.05 13.10 -8.00
CA GLU A 48 -7.12 13.99 -8.41
C GLU A 48 -7.33 15.12 -7.40
N ALA A 49 -7.44 14.79 -6.10
CA ALA A 49 -7.57 15.77 -5.03
C ALA A 49 -6.35 16.71 -4.95
N GLY A 50 -5.13 16.18 -5.15
CA GLY A 50 -3.90 16.96 -5.18
C GLY A 50 -3.85 17.93 -6.35
N THR A 51 -4.29 17.49 -7.54
CA THR A 51 -4.40 18.35 -8.73
C THR A 51 -5.40 19.47 -8.49
N LYS A 52 -6.60 19.15 -7.98
CA LYS A 52 -7.62 20.16 -7.64
C LYS A 52 -7.13 21.15 -6.59
N LEU A 53 -6.40 20.68 -5.58
CA LEU A 53 -5.79 21.53 -4.56
C LEU A 53 -4.77 22.49 -5.19
N SER A 54 -3.89 21.98 -6.06
CA SER A 54 -2.91 22.81 -6.77
C SER A 54 -3.60 23.88 -7.64
N THR A 55 -4.65 23.50 -8.37
CA THR A 55 -5.42 24.45 -9.18
C THR A 55 -6.08 25.52 -8.30
N ALA A 56 -6.69 25.13 -7.18
CA ALA A 56 -7.29 26.08 -6.24
C ALA A 56 -6.26 27.03 -5.61
N PHE A 57 -5.04 26.57 -5.37
CA PHE A 57 -3.93 27.43 -4.94
C PHE A 57 -3.53 28.44 -6.02
N GLN A 58 -3.38 27.98 -7.26
CA GLN A 58 -3.01 28.84 -8.40
C GLN A 58 -4.09 29.89 -8.69
N SER A 59 -5.36 29.53 -8.57
CA SER A 59 -6.50 30.45 -8.73
C SER A 59 -6.77 31.31 -7.50
N GLN A 60 -6.00 31.15 -6.42
CA GLN A 60 -6.18 31.83 -5.13
C GLN A 60 -7.57 31.61 -4.49
N ASP A 61 -8.28 30.55 -4.87
CA ASP A 61 -9.56 30.18 -4.27
C ASP A 61 -9.32 29.52 -2.91
N LEU A 62 -9.33 30.33 -1.85
CA LEU A 62 -9.02 29.88 -0.50
C LEU A 62 -10.06 28.88 0.03
N ILE A 63 -11.32 29.01 -0.39
CA ILE A 63 -12.42 28.15 0.05
C ILE A 63 -12.26 26.78 -0.60
N ALA A 64 -12.07 26.73 -1.91
CA ALA A 64 -11.81 25.49 -2.63
C ALA A 64 -10.50 24.83 -2.16
N ALA A 65 -9.44 25.61 -1.95
CA ALA A 65 -8.17 25.08 -1.46
C ALA A 65 -8.30 24.42 -0.08
N LYS A 66 -9.06 25.02 0.84
CA LYS A 66 -9.30 24.42 2.16
C LYS A 66 -10.10 23.13 2.05
N LEU A 67 -11.18 23.13 1.26
CA LEU A 67 -12.01 21.95 1.04
C LEU A 67 -11.20 20.79 0.44
N GLN A 68 -10.37 21.08 -0.58
CA GLN A 68 -9.53 20.06 -1.21
C GLN A 68 -8.39 19.59 -0.29
N ALA A 69 -7.83 20.46 0.56
CA ALA A 69 -6.83 20.08 1.55
C ALA A 69 -7.41 19.14 2.62
N GLU A 70 -8.62 19.41 3.10
CA GLU A 70 -9.32 18.53 4.05
C GLU A 70 -9.65 17.17 3.41
N ASN A 71 -10.13 17.17 2.16
CA ASN A 71 -10.37 15.95 1.41
C ASN A 71 -9.07 15.14 1.20
N LEU A 72 -7.99 15.81 0.80
CA LEU A 72 -6.68 15.19 0.62
C LEU A 72 -6.14 14.62 1.94
N SER A 73 -6.35 15.31 3.07
CA SER A 73 -6.00 14.81 4.41
C SER A 73 -6.74 13.52 4.75
N LYS A 74 -8.04 13.45 4.43
CA LYS A 74 -8.85 12.25 4.64
C LYS A 74 -8.36 11.07 3.80
N LEU A 75 -8.19 11.29 2.49
CA LEU A 75 -7.70 10.27 1.55
C LEU A 75 -6.29 9.77 1.94
N MET A 76 -5.43 10.66 2.43
CA MET A 76 -4.11 10.30 2.92
C MET A 76 -4.17 9.44 4.20
N GLY A 77 -5.10 9.74 5.11
CA GLY A 77 -5.35 8.90 6.29
C GLY A 77 -5.89 7.51 5.95
N GLU A 78 -6.74 7.40 4.93
CA GLU A 78 -7.22 6.12 4.41
C GLU A 78 -6.08 5.32 3.74
N LEU A 79 -5.23 5.99 2.96
CA LEU A 79 -4.04 5.35 2.37
C LEU A 79 -3.09 4.83 3.45
N ASP A 80 -2.77 5.65 4.46
CA ASP A 80 -1.92 5.27 5.60
C ASP A 80 -2.48 4.02 6.31
N THR A 81 -3.78 4.02 6.62
CA THR A 81 -4.44 2.88 7.26
C THR A 81 -4.35 1.60 6.42
N LYS A 82 -4.54 1.70 5.10
CA LYS A 82 -4.40 0.55 4.20
C LYS A 82 -2.94 0.10 4.09
N TYR A 83 -1.99 1.03 4.04
CA TYR A 83 -0.57 0.75 3.88
C TYR A 83 0.01 0.07 5.12
N GLN A 84 -0.46 0.45 6.32
CA GLN A 84 -0.12 -0.23 7.57
C GLN A 84 -0.56 -1.70 7.60
N LYS A 85 -1.62 -2.10 6.89
CA LYS A 85 -2.06 -3.52 6.81
C LYS A 85 -1.03 -4.41 6.14
N VAL A 86 -0.21 -3.87 5.23
CA VAL A 86 0.93 -4.57 4.64
C VAL A 86 2.25 -4.32 5.37
N GLY A 87 2.20 -3.69 6.55
CA GLY A 87 3.36 -3.40 7.38
C GLY A 87 4.15 -4.64 7.79
N TRP A 88 3.54 -5.84 7.79
CA TRP A 88 4.24 -7.10 8.03
C TRP A 88 5.35 -7.38 7.00
N THR A 89 5.27 -6.81 5.80
CA THR A 89 6.34 -6.90 4.79
C THR A 89 7.62 -6.18 5.21
N SER A 90 7.56 -5.31 6.23
CA SER A 90 8.71 -4.63 6.82
C SER A 90 9.75 -5.57 7.45
N PHE A 91 9.32 -6.79 7.83
CA PHE A 91 10.19 -7.82 8.42
C PHE A 91 10.89 -8.69 7.37
N ILE A 92 10.49 -8.61 6.10
CA ILE A 92 11.10 -9.41 5.03
C ILE A 92 12.36 -8.68 4.52
N PRO A 93 13.53 -9.37 4.44
CA PRO A 93 14.72 -8.82 3.81
C PRO A 93 14.42 -8.28 2.40
N PHE A 94 15.09 -7.20 1.99
CA PHE A 94 14.85 -6.44 0.74
C PHE A 94 13.51 -5.68 0.69
N LEU A 95 12.37 -6.32 0.96
CA LEU A 95 11.05 -5.66 0.91
C LEU A 95 10.87 -4.63 2.03
N GLY A 96 11.48 -4.87 3.20
CA GLY A 96 11.27 -4.02 4.34
C GLY A 96 11.82 -2.60 4.20
N ALA A 97 12.84 -2.40 3.36
CA ALA A 97 13.33 -1.06 3.04
C ALA A 97 12.26 -0.27 2.25
N TYR A 98 11.65 -0.87 1.23
CA TYR A 98 10.58 -0.24 0.45
C TYR A 98 9.34 0.05 1.28
N GLN A 99 8.96 -0.87 2.17
CA GLN A 99 7.82 -0.65 3.07
C GLN A 99 8.06 0.55 4.01
N LYS A 100 9.27 0.68 4.55
CA LYS A 100 9.63 1.82 5.41
C LYS A 100 9.66 3.12 4.62
N ASP A 101 10.27 3.12 3.44
CA ASP A 101 10.35 4.29 2.57
C ASP A 101 8.95 4.80 2.18
N GLY A 102 8.05 3.91 1.76
CA GLY A 102 6.67 4.29 1.47
C GLY A 102 5.92 4.84 2.69
N GLN A 103 6.15 4.28 3.88
CA GLN A 103 5.57 4.82 5.11
C GLN A 103 6.10 6.23 5.41
N HIS A 104 7.39 6.48 5.17
CA HIS A 104 7.98 7.81 5.31
C HIS A 104 7.39 8.80 4.30
N GLY A 105 7.20 8.39 3.04
CA GLY A 105 6.55 9.20 2.01
C GLY A 105 5.11 9.59 2.37
N ILE A 106 4.32 8.64 2.85
CA ILE A 106 2.95 8.89 3.34
C ILE A 106 2.97 9.88 4.51
N ASN A 107 3.88 9.69 5.47
CA ASN A 107 4.01 10.59 6.61
C ASN A 107 4.41 12.00 6.18
N ALA A 108 5.36 12.13 5.25
CA ALA A 108 5.76 13.43 4.68
C ALA A 108 4.57 14.14 4.02
N GLY A 109 3.77 13.40 3.23
CA GLY A 109 2.54 13.91 2.63
C GLY A 109 1.54 14.42 3.68
N LYS A 110 1.32 13.68 4.76
CA LYS A 110 0.45 14.11 5.87
C LYS A 110 0.94 15.41 6.51
N TYR A 111 2.26 15.54 6.72
CA TYR A 111 2.83 16.77 7.28
C TYR A 111 2.68 17.97 6.34
N LEU A 112 2.90 17.78 5.04
CA LEU A 112 2.70 18.80 4.02
C LEU A 112 1.25 19.27 3.98
N ILE A 113 0.28 18.35 3.98
CA ILE A 113 -1.15 18.70 3.99
C ILE A 113 -1.49 19.48 5.26
N LYS A 114 -0.97 19.04 6.41
CA LYS A 114 -1.18 19.71 7.70
C LYS A 114 -0.60 21.13 7.74
N SER A 115 0.57 21.36 7.13
CA SER A 115 1.15 22.71 7.05
C SER A 115 0.28 23.61 6.17
N VAL A 116 -0.24 23.08 5.06
CA VAL A 116 -1.15 23.81 4.17
C VAL A 116 -2.44 24.21 4.88
N THR A 117 -3.04 23.32 5.67
CA THR A 117 -4.25 23.63 6.45
C THR A 117 -3.98 24.64 7.58
N ARG A 118 -2.78 24.64 8.18
CA ARG A 118 -2.42 25.56 9.28
C ARG A 118 -1.95 26.94 8.83
N ALA A 119 -1.31 27.06 7.66
CA ALA A 119 -0.67 28.30 7.20
C ALA A 119 -1.64 29.46 6.89
N LYS A 120 -2.96 29.24 6.94
CA LYS A 120 -3.99 30.26 6.70
C LYS A 120 -4.83 30.60 7.94
N LYS A 121 -4.34 30.30 9.14
CA LYS A 121 -4.92 30.80 10.40
C LYS A 121 -4.23 32.08 10.82
#